data_AF-A0A6I3B9J9-F1
#
_entry.id   AF-A0A6I3B9J9-F1
#
_cell.length_a   1.000
_cell.length_b   1.000
_cell.length_c   1.000
_cell.angle_alpha   90.00
_cell.angle_beta   90.00
_cell.angle_gamma   90.00
#
_symmetry.space_group_name_H-M   'P 1'
#
loop_
_entity.id
_entity.type
_entity.pdbx_description
1 polymer ?
#
loop_
_entity_poly.entity_id
_entity_poly.type
_entity_poly.pdbx_seq_one_letter_code
_entity_poly.pdbx_strand_id
1 'polypeptide(L)'
;MESDKLVVADSANEIRDSLPDDLNVTGFVGPYMFPDNSRRRIPALLYLGIAAMCVVLWVTQHTNKNGLVSDGFLWAAILLAVFSLYSLSSSWRMTVDEKLALVYATRAVGFAVGHASA
;
A
#
# COMPACT_ATOMS: atom_id res chain seq x y z
N MET A 1 41.05 -10.95 -51.56
CA MET A 1 40.67 -11.32 -50.19
C MET A 1 40.03 -10.08 -49.57
N GLU A 2 38.85 -9.73 -50.08
CA GLU A 2 38.07 -8.60 -49.57
C GLU A 2 36.73 -9.19 -49.21
N SER A 3 36.60 -9.54 -47.93
CA SER A 3 35.39 -10.11 -47.35
C SER A 3 34.29 -9.06 -47.42
N ASP A 4 33.29 -9.35 -48.26
CA ASP A 4 32.00 -8.69 -48.34
C ASP A 4 31.37 -8.67 -46.93
N LYS A 5 31.55 -7.56 -46.22
CA LYS A 5 30.83 -7.29 -44.99
C LYS A 5 29.41 -6.97 -45.38
N LEU A 6 28.57 -8.00 -45.44
CA LEU A 6 27.12 -7.88 -45.35
C LEU A 6 26.80 -7.08 -44.08
N VAL A 7 26.70 -5.76 -44.23
CA VAL A 7 26.02 -4.91 -43.27
C VAL A 7 24.59 -5.40 -43.30
N VAL A 8 24.22 -6.20 -42.30
CA VAL A 8 22.82 -6.49 -42.00
C VAL A 8 22.20 -5.13 -41.71
N ALA A 9 21.57 -4.55 -42.74
CA ALA A 9 20.86 -3.30 -42.61
C ALA A 9 19.75 -3.53 -41.60
N ASP A 10 19.82 -2.77 -40.51
CA ASP A 10 18.78 -2.70 -39.49
C ASP A 10 17.45 -2.36 -40.18
N SER A 11 16.61 -3.37 -40.38
CA SER A 11 15.42 -3.25 -41.19
C SER A 11 14.31 -2.69 -40.32
N ALA A 12 13.68 -1.59 -40.74
CA ALA A 12 12.63 -0.88 -40.00
C ALA A 12 11.37 -1.72 -39.68
N ASN A 13 11.33 -2.98 -40.10
CA ASN A 13 10.25 -3.95 -39.88
C ASN A 13 10.64 -5.06 -38.89
N GLU A 14 11.78 -4.92 -38.20
CA GLU A 14 12.15 -5.78 -37.08
C GLU A 14 11.20 -5.48 -35.91
N ILE A 15 10.37 -6.47 -35.55
CA ILE A 15 9.52 -6.39 -34.36
C ILE A 15 10.45 -6.42 -33.15
N ARG A 16 10.75 -5.24 -32.61
CA ARG A 16 11.54 -5.09 -31.40
C ARG A 16 10.62 -5.17 -30.20
N ASP A 17 11.07 -5.88 -29.18
CA ASP A 17 10.46 -5.83 -27.87
C ASP A 17 10.54 -4.38 -27.37
N SER A 18 9.41 -3.67 -27.42
CA SER A 18 9.28 -2.32 -26.92
C SER A 18 8.46 -2.35 -25.64
N LEU A 19 8.93 -1.65 -24.62
CA LEU A 19 8.22 -1.56 -23.35
C LEU A 19 6.81 -0.98 -23.58
N PRO A 20 5.73 -1.68 -23.17
CA PRO A 20 4.37 -1.18 -23.31
C PRO A 20 4.18 0.20 -22.67
N ASP A 21 3.33 1.04 -23.25
CA ASP A 21 3.16 2.44 -22.84
C ASP A 21 2.71 2.61 -21.37
N ASP A 22 1.95 1.65 -20.84
CA ASP A 22 1.52 1.59 -19.44
C ASP A 22 2.64 1.23 -18.46
N LEU A 23 3.71 0.60 -18.95
CA LEU A 23 4.93 0.28 -18.21
C LEU A 23 6.05 1.31 -18.42
N ASN A 24 5.81 2.35 -19.22
CA ASN A 24 6.80 3.39 -19.47
C ASN A 24 6.91 4.35 -18.26
N VAL A 25 7.78 4.00 -17.31
CA VAL A 25 8.10 4.81 -16.11
C VAL A 25 8.63 6.21 -16.42
N THR A 26 9.12 6.46 -17.63
CA THR A 26 9.58 7.81 -18.05
C THR A 26 8.44 8.75 -18.40
N GLY A 27 7.23 8.22 -18.67
CA GLY A 27 6.02 9.02 -18.93
C GLY A 27 5.33 9.51 -17.65
N PHE A 28 5.52 8.81 -16.53
CA PHE A 28 4.94 9.18 -15.24
C PHE A 28 5.93 10.02 -14.40
N VAL A 29 6.12 11.29 -14.79
CA VAL A 29 6.99 12.26 -14.09
C VAL A 29 6.30 12.98 -12.92
N GLY A 30 5.32 12.33 -12.29
CA GLY A 30 4.69 12.86 -11.08
C GLY A 30 5.69 12.91 -9.91
N PRO A 31 5.55 13.84 -8.95
CA PRO A 31 6.32 13.78 -7.71
C PRO A 31 6.12 12.42 -7.05
N TYR A 32 7.18 11.63 -6.92
CA TYR A 32 7.11 10.36 -6.19
C TYR A 32 6.75 10.68 -4.72
N MET A 33 5.61 10.14 -4.27
CA MET A 33 5.08 10.35 -2.93
C MET A 33 5.15 9.03 -2.18
N PHE A 34 5.93 9.00 -1.09
CA PHE A 34 6.00 7.82 -0.23
C PHE A 34 4.62 7.54 0.39
N PRO A 35 4.17 6.27 0.40
CA PRO A 35 2.90 5.91 1.01
C PRO A 35 2.86 6.27 2.50
N ASP A 36 1.85 7.03 2.93
CA ASP A 36 1.64 7.37 4.33
C ASP A 36 0.78 6.32 5.04
N ASN A 37 1.26 5.88 6.20
CA ASN A 37 0.64 4.85 7.01
C ASN A 37 -0.59 5.35 7.79
N SER A 38 -0.83 6.67 7.81
CA SER A 38 -2.03 7.28 8.40
C SER A 38 -3.34 6.80 7.76
N ARG A 39 -3.30 6.33 6.51
CA ARG A 39 -4.48 5.80 5.81
C ARG A 39 -5.06 4.54 6.47
N ARG A 40 -4.28 3.83 7.28
CA ARG A 40 -4.75 2.67 8.06
C ARG A 40 -5.82 3.02 9.11
N ARG A 41 -6.04 4.30 9.42
CA ARG A 41 -7.16 4.77 10.26
C ARG A 41 -8.52 4.46 9.63
N ILE A 42 -8.64 4.56 8.31
CA ILE A 42 -9.90 4.37 7.60
C ILE A 42 -10.44 2.93 7.80
N PRO A 43 -9.69 1.86 7.44
CA PRO A 43 -10.16 0.50 7.69
C PRO A 43 -10.33 0.21 9.18
N ALA A 44 -9.49 0.79 10.05
CA ALA A 44 -9.62 0.58 11.48
C ALA A 44 -10.94 1.14 12.05
N LEU A 45 -11.33 2.35 11.64
CA LEU A 45 -12.62 2.94 12.02
C LEU A 45 -13.80 2.14 11.45
N LEU A 46 -13.68 1.61 10.22
CA LEU A 46 -14.70 0.73 9.65
C LEU A 46 -14.88 -0.54 10.48
N TYR A 47 -13.79 -1.23 10.84
CA TYR A 47 -13.87 -2.42 11.70
C TYR A 47 -14.44 -2.10 13.08
N LEU A 48 -14.09 -0.95 13.65
CA LEU A 48 -14.63 -0.51 14.93
C LEU A 48 -16.14 -0.22 14.85
N GLY A 49 -16.60 0.42 13.76
CA GLY A 49 -18.00 0.68 13.51
C GLY A 49 -18.81 -0.60 13.34
N ILE A 50 -18.29 -1.58 12.59
CA ILE A 50 -18.93 -2.89 12.43
C ILE A 50 -18.96 -3.64 13.78
N ALA A 51 -17.86 -3.63 14.54
CA ALA A 51 -17.82 -4.22 15.87
C ALA A 51 -18.91 -3.63 16.78
N ALA A 52 -19.06 -2.29 16.79
CA ALA A 52 -20.09 -1.61 17.55
C ALA A 52 -21.50 -2.04 17.13
N MET A 53 -21.77 -2.14 15.82
CA MET A 53 -23.06 -2.65 15.32
C MET A 53 -23.32 -4.09 15.79
N CYS A 54 -22.32 -4.97 15.75
CA CYS A 54 -22.45 -6.34 16.25
C CYS A 54 -22.78 -6.39 17.75
N VAL A 55 -22.15 -5.54 18.57
CA VAL A 55 -22.47 -5.42 20.01
C VAL A 55 -23.91 -4.94 20.21
N VAL A 56 -24.32 -3.89 19.49
CA VAL A 56 -25.68 -3.34 19.59
C VAL A 56 -26.72 -4.40 19.25
N LEU A 57 -26.52 -5.15 18.16
CA LEU A 57 -27.41 -6.23 17.76
C LEU A 57 -27.44 -7.35 18.82
N TRP A 58 -26.28 -7.76 19.33
CA TRP A 58 -26.22 -8.79 20.37
C TRP A 58 -26.95 -8.37 21.65
N VAL A 59 -26.66 -7.19 22.19
CA VAL A 59 -27.30 -6.70 23.43
C VAL A 59 -28.82 -6.55 23.25
N THR A 60 -29.28 -6.05 22.11
CA THR A 60 -30.71 -5.79 21.89
C THR A 60 -31.51 -7.02 21.47
N GLN A 61 -30.88 -8.03 20.87
CA GLN A 61 -31.61 -9.11 20.21
C GLN A 61 -31.25 -10.54 20.63
N HIS A 62 -30.17 -10.77 21.40
CA HIS A 62 -29.75 -12.14 21.77
C HIS A 62 -30.80 -12.94 22.57
N THR A 63 -31.70 -12.28 23.31
CA THR A 63 -32.76 -12.94 24.08
C THR A 63 -34.03 -13.22 23.27
N ASN A 64 -34.11 -12.75 22.03
CA ASN A 64 -35.29 -12.98 21.19
C ASN A 64 -35.34 -14.43 20.71
N LYS A 65 -36.55 -15.01 20.74
CA LYS A 65 -36.80 -16.41 20.32
C LYS A 65 -36.65 -16.66 18.82
N ASN A 66 -36.45 -15.60 18.02
CA ASN A 66 -36.38 -15.68 16.56
C ASN A 66 -35.05 -16.26 16.04
N GLY A 67 -34.01 -16.37 16.88
CA GLY A 67 -32.73 -17.00 16.52
C GLY A 67 -31.87 -16.23 15.51
N LEU A 68 -32.24 -15.01 15.14
CA LEU A 68 -31.51 -14.18 14.16
C LEU A 68 -30.14 -13.70 14.68
N VAL A 69 -30.01 -13.52 15.99
CA VAL A 69 -28.79 -13.04 16.64
C VAL A 69 -28.33 -14.09 17.65
N SER A 70 -27.11 -14.57 17.48
CA SER A 70 -26.46 -15.56 18.34
C SER A 70 -25.24 -14.97 19.05
N ASP A 71 -24.67 -15.71 20.01
CA ASP A 71 -23.42 -15.34 20.69
C ASP A 71 -22.22 -15.18 19.74
N GLY A 72 -22.34 -15.66 18.50
CA GLY A 72 -21.35 -15.39 17.45
C GLY A 72 -21.18 -13.89 17.17
N PHE A 73 -22.23 -13.07 17.35
CA PHE A 73 -22.13 -11.61 17.18
C PHE A 73 -21.21 -10.97 18.24
N LEU A 74 -21.21 -11.49 19.47
CA LEU A 74 -20.31 -11.03 20.52
C LEU A 74 -18.86 -11.37 20.17
N TRP A 75 -18.59 -12.60 19.74
CA TRP A 75 -17.25 -13.01 19.33
C TRP A 75 -16.76 -12.24 18.09
N ALA A 76 -17.62 -12.03 17.10
CA ALA A 76 -17.31 -11.23 15.92
C ALA A 76 -16.94 -9.79 16.32
N ALA A 77 -17.70 -9.18 17.24
CA ALA A 77 -17.40 -7.85 17.75
C ALA A 77 -16.03 -7.79 18.44
N ILE A 78 -15.71 -8.78 19.30
CA ILE A 78 -14.42 -8.85 20.00
C ILE A 78 -13.27 -8.94 19.01
N LEU A 79 -13.33 -9.86 18.03
CA LEU A 79 -12.27 -10.05 17.04
C LEU A 79 -12.06 -8.78 16.19
N LEU A 80 -13.14 -8.17 15.72
CA LEU A 80 -13.08 -6.93 14.95
C LEU A 80 -12.53 -5.77 15.77
N ALA A 81 -12.88 -5.67 17.06
CA ALA A 81 -12.35 -4.65 17.95
C ALA A 81 -10.83 -4.82 18.17
N VAL A 82 -10.36 -6.05 18.40
CA VAL A 82 -8.91 -6.34 18.55
C VAL A 82 -8.15 -5.97 17.27
N PHE A 83 -8.67 -6.37 16.11
CA PHE A 83 -8.03 -6.06 14.84
C PHE A 83 -8.05 -4.56 14.52
N SER A 84 -9.15 -3.88 14.85
CA SER A 84 -9.25 -2.43 14.74
C SER A 84 -8.20 -1.72 15.60
N LEU A 85 -8.05 -2.13 16.88
CA LEU A 85 -7.04 -1.57 17.78
C LEU A 85 -5.63 -1.76 17.25
N TYR A 86 -5.31 -2.94 16.71
CA TYR A 86 -4.04 -3.21 16.06
C TYR A 86 -3.81 -2.31 14.83
N SER A 87 -4.82 -2.12 13.99
CA SER A 87 -4.70 -1.25 12.81
C SER A 87 -4.52 0.22 13.22
N LEU A 88 -5.28 0.69 14.23
CA LEU A 88 -5.15 2.03 14.81
C LEU A 88 -3.77 2.26 15.43
N SER A 89 -3.27 1.29 16.20
CA SER A 89 -1.95 1.40 16.86
C SER A 89 -0.83 1.45 15.84
N SER A 90 -1.01 0.88 14.65
CA SER A 90 -0.04 0.99 13.57
C SER A 90 -0.15 2.31 12.79
N SER A 91 -1.27 3.04 12.86
CA SER A 91 -1.59 4.15 11.92
C SER A 91 -0.97 5.52 12.25
N TRP A 92 0.33 5.50 12.51
CA TRP A 92 1.14 6.69 12.67
C TRP A 92 1.32 7.41 11.34
N ARG A 93 1.28 8.75 11.38
CA ARG A 93 1.59 9.58 10.22
C ARG A 93 3.09 9.69 10.08
N MET A 94 3.61 9.39 8.89
CA MET A 94 5.02 9.61 8.59
C MET A 94 5.30 11.13 8.60
N THR A 95 6.30 11.56 9.36
CA THR A 95 6.70 12.97 9.44
C THR A 95 7.93 13.29 8.57
N VAL A 96 8.60 12.24 8.07
CA VAL A 96 9.81 12.36 7.25
C VAL A 96 9.47 11.88 5.84
N ASP A 97 9.57 12.81 4.89
CA ASP A 97 9.50 12.51 3.46
C ASP A 97 10.87 12.02 2.95
N GLU A 98 10.89 11.29 1.84
CA GLU A 98 12.11 10.73 1.24
C GLU A 98 13.23 11.76 1.05
N LYS A 99 12.89 12.95 0.53
CA LYS A 99 13.86 14.03 0.33
C LYS A 99 14.52 14.45 1.64
N LEU A 100 13.72 14.55 2.71
CA LEU A 100 14.23 14.88 4.04
C LEU A 100 15.07 13.73 4.59
N ALA A 101 14.64 12.48 4.40
CA ALA A 101 15.39 11.30 4.81
C ALA A 101 16.79 11.27 4.16
N LEU A 102 16.90 11.54 2.86
CA LEU A 102 18.18 11.57 2.14
C LEU A 102 19.11 12.69 2.61
N VAL A 103 18.55 13.87 2.91
CA VAL A 103 19.32 14.99 3.50
C VAL A 103 19.81 14.64 4.89
N TYR A 104 18.97 14.02 5.74
CA TYR A 104 19.38 13.58 7.07
C TYR A 104 20.42 12.46 7.02
N ALA A 105 20.28 11.50 6.11
CA ALA A 105 21.23 10.43 5.92
C ALA A 105 22.60 10.96 5.47
N THR A 106 22.64 11.83 4.46
CA THR A 106 23.87 12.48 3.98
C THR A 106 24.59 13.24 5.10
N ARG A 107 23.83 13.96 5.95
CA ARG A 107 24.38 14.63 7.13
C ARG A 107 24.95 13.66 8.17
N ALA A 108 24.31 12.51 8.37
CA ALA A 108 24.72 11.53 9.36
C ALA A 108 25.97 10.75 8.95
N VAL A 109 26.11 10.41 7.66
CA VAL A 109 27.21 9.55 7.17
C VAL A 109 28.39 10.33 6.58
N GLY A 110 28.22 11.62 6.26
CA GLY A 110 29.31 12.48 5.78
C GLY A 110 29.67 12.30 4.30
N PHE A 111 28.88 11.55 3.55
CA PHE A 111 28.98 11.40 2.10
C PHE A 111 27.60 11.37 1.45
N ALA A 112 27.53 11.63 0.14
CA ALA A 112 26.27 11.68 -0.58
C ALA A 112 25.55 10.32 -0.59
N VAL A 113 24.32 10.28 -0.07
CA VAL A 113 23.45 9.10 -0.11
C VAL A 113 22.43 9.28 -1.23
N GLY A 114 22.43 8.38 -2.20
CA GLY A 114 21.46 8.34 -3.31
C GLY A 114 20.18 7.61 -2.92
N HIS A 115 19.19 7.59 -3.83
CA HIS A 115 18.01 6.75 -3.65
C HIS A 115 18.49 5.29 -3.61
N ALA A 116 18.06 4.52 -2.61
CA ALA A 116 18.27 3.07 -2.67
C ALA A 116 17.51 2.60 -3.90
N SER A 117 18.22 2.03 -4.89
CA SER A 117 17.60 1.38 -6.04
C SER A 117 16.67 0.28 -5.51
N ALA A 118 15.38 0.56 -5.48
CA ALA A 118 14.30 -0.38 -5.22
C ALA A 118 13.70 -0.80 -6.56
#